data_AF-A0A945IM45-F1
#
_entry.id   AF-A0A945IM45-F1
#
_cell.length_a   1.000
_cell.length_b   1.000
_cell.length_c   1.000
_cell.angle_alpha   90.00
_cell.angle_beta   90.00
_cell.angle_gamma   90.00
#
_symmetry.space_group_name_H-M   'P 1'
#
loop_
_entity.id
_entity.type
_entity.pdbx_description
1 polymer ?
#
loop_
_entity_poly.entity_id
_entity_poly.type
_entity_poly.pdbx_seq_one_letter_code
_entity_poly.pdbx_strand_id
1 'polypeptide(L)'
;MSNPQFSERIIFVTFDQLSRSHGALATAVPGQDQIVFIESHDMLTARTWHAQRLFFLLSCCEHLKSELDAGGFQVTTIHASSMRSGLEKLRAQHPDLPIVSTSPSSRSLRQVLNSLGVELLPNNNFLTTPEQFTSWASGYKSLTMEYFYRWQRKRLNILMDHDQPVGGQWNLDHDNRLPPPRPKKGQAPHLWPEPLRFESDQIDDQVRDRLSEFHTWGEPPNGTWATTRTGALAQLAHFTENSLTNFGPFEDAMPTDTWTVNHSLLSPYLNVGLLHPGEVVQAAIDKYEQGGIPLSSIEGFV
;
A
#
# COMPACT_ATOMS: atom_id res chain seq x y z
N MET A 1 -38.45 1.01 16.59
CA MET A 1 -37.69 -0.09 17.22
C MET A 1 -36.94 -0.79 16.10
N SER A 2 -35.70 -0.39 15.87
CA SER A 2 -34.84 -0.99 14.85
C SER A 2 -34.43 -2.38 15.31
N ASN A 3 -34.77 -3.40 14.52
CA ASN A 3 -34.40 -4.79 14.74
C ASN A 3 -32.86 -4.85 14.87
N PRO A 4 -32.26 -5.51 15.88
CA PRO A 4 -30.83 -5.72 15.89
C PRO A 4 -30.50 -6.57 14.66
N GLN A 5 -29.83 -5.95 13.70
CA GLN A 5 -29.38 -6.60 12.48
C GLN A 5 -28.33 -7.63 12.92
N PHE A 6 -28.73 -8.90 12.94
CA PHE A 6 -27.82 -9.98 13.31
C PHE A 6 -26.73 -10.06 12.25
N SER A 7 -25.49 -9.77 12.64
CA SER A 7 -24.34 -9.92 11.75
C SER A 7 -24.10 -11.40 11.47
N GLU A 8 -23.92 -11.79 10.22
CA GLU A 8 -23.69 -13.18 9.83
C GLU A 8 -22.24 -13.63 10.14
N ARG A 9 -21.30 -12.70 10.06
CA ARG A 9 -19.89 -12.88 10.44
C ARG A 9 -19.23 -11.53 10.71
N ILE A 10 -18.00 -11.60 11.22
CA ILE A 10 -17.15 -10.44 11.49
C ILE A 10 -15.97 -10.46 10.52
N ILE A 11 -15.71 -9.34 9.88
CA ILE A 11 -14.52 -9.12 9.06
C ILE A 11 -13.52 -8.28 9.86
N PHE A 12 -12.42 -8.91 10.26
CA PHE A 12 -11.33 -8.25 10.94
C PHE A 12 -10.32 -7.67 9.93
N VAL A 13 -10.10 -6.36 9.99
CA VAL A 13 -9.23 -5.61 9.07
C VAL A 13 -8.01 -5.07 9.82
N THR A 14 -6.83 -5.23 9.23
CA THR A 14 -5.56 -4.69 9.76
C THR A 14 -5.10 -3.44 9.01
N PHE A 15 -4.21 -2.67 9.63
CA PHE A 15 -3.70 -1.39 9.09
C PHE A 15 -2.92 -1.51 7.77
N ASP A 16 -2.54 -2.71 7.35
CA ASP A 16 -1.88 -3.02 6.08
C ASP A 16 -2.84 -3.59 5.01
N GLN A 17 -4.15 -3.55 5.26
CA GLN A 17 -5.19 -4.18 4.42
C GLN A 17 -6.38 -3.24 4.18
N LEU A 18 -6.11 -1.94 4.06
CA LEU A 18 -7.11 -0.88 3.94
C LEU A 18 -7.68 -0.77 2.51
N SER A 19 -8.16 -1.89 1.96
CA SER A 19 -8.69 -1.97 0.60
C SER A 19 -10.12 -2.53 0.58
N ARG A 20 -11.05 -1.79 -0.03
CA ARG A 20 -12.43 -2.25 -0.22
C ARG A 20 -12.59 -3.28 -1.33
N SER A 21 -11.62 -3.38 -2.24
CA SER A 21 -11.67 -4.24 -3.43
C SER A 21 -10.79 -5.49 -3.32
N HIS A 22 -9.98 -5.59 -2.26
CA HIS A 22 -9.07 -6.71 -2.03
C HIS A 22 -9.22 -7.28 -0.62
N GLY A 23 -8.69 -8.49 -0.42
CA GLY A 23 -8.71 -9.22 0.84
C GLY A 23 -10.13 -9.58 1.30
N ALA A 24 -10.28 -9.79 2.60
CA ALA A 24 -11.55 -10.16 3.21
C ALA A 24 -12.61 -9.07 3.08
N LEU A 25 -12.20 -7.79 3.12
CA LEU A 25 -13.12 -6.66 3.03
C LEU A 25 -13.83 -6.59 1.66
N ALA A 26 -13.21 -7.10 0.59
CA ALA A 26 -13.83 -7.23 -0.73
C ALA A 26 -15.04 -8.18 -0.75
N THR A 27 -15.13 -9.08 0.23
CA THR A 27 -16.24 -10.04 0.35
C THR A 27 -17.37 -9.51 1.22
N ALA A 28 -17.22 -8.31 1.80
CA ALA A 28 -18.12 -7.77 2.80
C ALA A 28 -19.47 -7.34 2.20
N VAL A 29 -20.56 -7.67 2.89
CA VAL A 29 -21.93 -7.27 2.49
C VAL A 29 -22.52 -6.28 3.50
N PRO A 30 -22.88 -5.05 3.09
CA PRO A 30 -23.52 -4.06 3.96
C PRO A 30 -24.81 -4.59 4.58
N GLY A 31 -25.01 -4.33 5.87
CA GLY A 31 -26.17 -4.82 6.62
C GLY A 31 -26.19 -6.33 6.91
N GLN A 32 -25.14 -7.07 6.58
CA GLN A 32 -24.98 -8.49 6.95
C GLN A 32 -23.67 -8.71 7.70
N ASP A 33 -22.57 -8.10 7.24
CA ASP A 33 -21.26 -8.25 7.85
C ASP A 33 -20.94 -7.08 8.80
N GLN A 34 -20.31 -7.39 9.93
CA GLN A 34 -19.70 -6.38 10.81
C GLN A 34 -18.22 -6.23 10.49
N ILE A 35 -17.73 -5.00 10.38
CA ILE A 35 -16.30 -4.71 10.18
C ILE A 35 -15.67 -4.33 11.51
N VAL A 36 -14.61 -5.02 11.90
CA VAL A 36 -13.90 -4.78 13.15
C VAL A 36 -12.46 -4.40 12.90
N PHE A 37 -12.04 -3.32 13.56
CA PHE A 37 -10.65 -2.90 13.69
C PHE A 37 -10.21 -3.10 15.14
N ILE A 38 -8.95 -3.49 15.32
CA ILE A 38 -8.35 -3.59 16.66
C ILE A 38 -7.18 -2.62 16.71
N GLU A 39 -7.31 -1.63 17.58
CA GLU A 39 -6.23 -0.72 17.92
C GLU A 39 -5.47 -1.27 19.13
N SER A 40 -4.30 -1.85 18.85
CA SER A 40 -3.43 -2.43 19.86
C SER A 40 -2.44 -1.41 20.37
N HIS A 41 -2.45 -1.16 21.69
CA HIS A 41 -1.48 -0.28 22.34
C HIS A 41 -0.04 -0.73 22.06
N ASP A 42 0.25 -2.03 22.20
CA ASP A 42 1.57 -2.60 21.89
C ASP A 42 2.02 -2.26 20.46
N MET A 43 1.12 -2.32 19.47
CA MET A 43 1.48 -1.96 18.09
C MET A 43 1.87 -0.48 17.97
N LEU A 44 1.11 0.39 18.66
CA LEU A 44 1.33 1.83 18.64
C LEU A 44 2.55 2.26 19.46
N THR A 45 3.04 1.44 20.40
CA THR A 45 4.14 1.81 21.30
C THR A 45 5.36 0.88 21.28
N ALA A 46 5.34 -0.25 20.57
CA ALA A 46 6.46 -1.20 20.51
C ALA A 46 7.76 -0.62 19.92
N ARG A 47 7.67 0.54 19.26
CA ARG A 47 8.81 1.31 18.74
C ARG A 47 8.46 2.79 18.73
N THR A 48 9.48 3.64 18.79
CA THR A 48 9.28 5.08 18.56
C THR A 48 8.98 5.31 17.08
N TRP A 49 7.75 5.72 16.78
CA TRP A 49 7.31 5.97 15.42
C TRP A 49 7.75 7.35 14.92
N HIS A 50 8.02 7.46 13.62
CA HIS A 50 8.05 8.78 12.99
C HIS A 50 6.63 9.37 12.99
N ALA A 51 6.45 10.64 13.38
CA ALA A 51 5.14 11.26 13.53
C ALA A 51 4.28 11.16 12.26
N GLN A 52 4.82 11.54 11.10
CA GLN A 52 4.15 11.33 9.79
C GLN A 52 3.71 9.88 9.51
N ARG A 53 4.52 8.88 9.90
CA ARG A 53 4.21 7.47 9.62
C ARG A 53 3.05 6.98 10.50
N LEU A 54 3.07 7.31 11.79
CA LEU A 54 2.00 6.93 12.70
C LEU A 54 0.69 7.64 12.30
N PHE A 55 0.76 8.94 12.02
CA PHE A 55 -0.34 9.72 11.47
C PHE A 55 -0.93 9.07 10.21
N PHE A 56 -0.09 8.74 9.23
CA PHE A 56 -0.54 8.15 7.98
C PHE A 56 -1.30 6.84 8.21
N LEU A 57 -0.76 5.94 9.05
CA LEU A 57 -1.41 4.65 9.35
C LEU A 57 -2.77 4.83 10.04
N LEU A 58 -2.83 5.71 11.05
CA LEU A 58 -4.06 5.97 11.81
C LEU A 58 -5.09 6.68 10.94
N SER A 59 -4.69 7.72 10.21
CA SER A 59 -5.58 8.51 9.38
C SER A 59 -6.15 7.69 8.22
N CYS A 60 -5.33 6.89 7.52
CA CYS A 60 -5.87 6.00 6.47
C CYS A 60 -6.91 5.02 7.03
N CYS A 61 -6.70 4.53 8.25
CA CYS A 61 -7.62 3.63 8.90
C CYS A 61 -8.94 4.33 9.27
N GLU A 62 -8.87 5.52 9.86
CA GLU A 62 -10.07 6.29 10.21
C GLU A 62 -10.87 6.74 8.97
N HIS A 63 -10.21 7.13 7.89
CA HIS A 63 -10.87 7.42 6.62
C HIS A 63 -11.60 6.20 6.07
N LEU A 64 -10.96 5.03 6.04
CA LEU A 64 -11.63 3.80 5.60
C LEU A 64 -12.81 3.44 6.50
N LYS A 65 -12.69 3.58 7.83
CA LYS A 65 -13.81 3.36 8.75
C LYS A 65 -14.99 4.28 8.42
N SER A 66 -14.72 5.57 8.18
CA SER A 66 -15.75 6.54 7.79
C SER A 66 -16.41 6.19 6.46
N GLU A 67 -15.63 5.79 5.44
CA GLU A 67 -16.14 5.34 4.15
C GLU A 67 -17.03 4.08 4.28
N LEU A 68 -16.64 3.14 5.14
CA LEU A 68 -17.40 1.90 5.37
C LEU A 68 -18.71 2.18 6.12
N ASP A 69 -18.69 3.03 7.15
CA ASP A 69 -19.87 3.44 7.89
C ASP A 69 -20.88 4.15 6.96
N ALA A 70 -20.40 5.11 6.16
CA ALA A 70 -21.20 5.76 5.11
C ALA A 70 -21.71 4.77 4.04
N GLY A 71 -20.99 3.66 3.84
CA GLY A 71 -21.37 2.56 2.96
C GLY A 71 -22.40 1.58 3.55
N GLY A 72 -22.89 1.81 4.77
CA GLY A 72 -23.89 0.99 5.43
C GLY A 72 -23.35 -0.24 6.16
N PHE A 73 -22.04 -0.28 6.44
CA PHE A 73 -21.44 -1.30 7.29
C PHE A 73 -21.55 -0.93 8.76
N GLN A 74 -21.72 -1.93 9.62
CA GLN A 74 -21.49 -1.73 11.05
C GLN A 74 -19.98 -1.78 11.32
N VAL A 75 -19.37 -0.63 11.62
CA VAL A 75 -17.93 -0.54 11.91
C VAL A 75 -17.69 -0.45 13.41
N THR A 76 -16.77 -1.24 13.95
CA THR A 76 -16.40 -1.23 15.37
C THR A 76 -14.90 -1.18 15.56
N THR A 77 -14.44 -0.33 16.48
CA THR A 77 -13.04 -0.30 16.90
C THR A 77 -12.92 -0.86 18.32
N ILE A 78 -12.06 -1.86 18.51
CA ILE A 78 -11.71 -2.40 19.83
C ILE A 78 -10.34 -1.87 20.23
N HIS A 79 -10.28 -1.14 21.33
CA HIS A 79 -9.02 -0.75 21.96
C HIS A 79 -8.55 -1.85 22.93
N ALA A 80 -7.31 -2.28 22.79
CA ALA A 80 -6.73 -3.37 23.57
C ALA A 80 -5.24 -3.18 23.82
N SER A 81 -4.72 -3.85 24.85
CA SER A 81 -3.28 -3.83 25.13
C SER A 81 -2.49 -4.45 23.97
N SER A 82 -2.91 -5.62 23.50
CA SER A 82 -2.27 -6.36 22.41
C SER A 82 -3.29 -6.79 21.36
N MET A 83 -2.81 -7.17 20.18
CA MET A 83 -3.67 -7.74 19.14
C MET A 83 -4.37 -9.02 19.63
N ARG A 84 -3.66 -9.85 20.39
CA ARG A 84 -4.22 -11.07 21.00
C ARG A 84 -5.37 -10.73 21.95
N SER A 85 -5.17 -9.78 22.87
CA SER A 85 -6.21 -9.44 23.85
C SER A 85 -7.42 -8.77 23.19
N GLY A 86 -7.20 -8.00 22.11
CA GLY A 86 -8.29 -7.46 21.29
C GLY A 86 -9.15 -8.54 20.62
N LEU A 87 -8.50 -9.55 20.04
CA LEU A 87 -9.20 -10.68 19.40
C LEU A 87 -9.91 -11.59 20.42
N GLU A 88 -9.31 -11.80 21.58
CA GLU A 88 -9.96 -12.54 22.69
C GLU A 88 -11.21 -11.81 23.19
N LYS A 89 -11.15 -10.47 23.32
CA LYS A 89 -12.33 -9.65 23.63
C LYS A 89 -13.40 -9.77 22.53
N LEU A 90 -13.01 -9.67 21.26
CA LEU A 90 -13.92 -9.80 20.13
C LEU A 90 -14.63 -11.17 20.14
N ARG A 91 -13.87 -12.25 20.34
CA ARG A 91 -14.42 -13.61 20.43
C ARG A 91 -15.36 -13.77 21.62
N ALA A 92 -15.03 -13.17 22.77
CA ALA A 92 -15.90 -13.22 23.95
C ALA A 92 -17.22 -12.47 23.75
N GLN A 93 -17.22 -11.37 22.99
CA GLN A 93 -18.42 -10.61 22.64
C GLN A 93 -19.28 -11.34 21.60
N HIS A 94 -18.66 -12.14 20.73
CA HIS A 94 -19.31 -12.84 19.62
C HIS A 94 -18.85 -14.31 19.55
N PRO A 95 -19.25 -15.16 20.51
CA PRO A 95 -18.76 -16.53 20.61
C PRO A 95 -19.13 -17.37 19.37
N ASP A 96 -20.32 -17.15 18.82
CA ASP A 96 -20.90 -17.98 17.75
C ASP A 96 -20.68 -17.42 16.34
N LEU A 97 -20.13 -16.20 16.20
CA LEU A 97 -19.92 -15.61 14.87
C LEU A 97 -18.57 -16.03 14.27
N PRO A 98 -18.53 -16.44 12.99
CA PRO A 98 -17.28 -16.57 12.27
C PRO A 98 -16.52 -15.24 12.24
N ILE A 99 -15.20 -15.30 12.46
CA ILE A 99 -14.32 -14.15 12.30
C ILE A 99 -13.42 -14.46 11.10
N VAL A 100 -13.45 -13.59 10.10
CA VAL A 100 -12.73 -13.73 8.84
C VAL A 100 -11.74 -12.58 8.72
N SER A 101 -10.54 -12.84 8.22
CA SER A 101 -9.54 -11.82 7.93
C SER A 101 -8.72 -12.19 6.70
N THR A 102 -8.11 -11.20 6.06
CA THR A 102 -7.12 -11.51 5.02
C THR A 102 -5.87 -12.07 5.68
N SER A 103 -5.32 -13.13 5.09
CA SER A 103 -4.03 -13.70 5.46
C SER A 103 -2.97 -12.62 5.69
N PRO A 104 -2.48 -12.42 6.93
CA PRO A 104 -1.53 -11.34 7.21
C PRO A 104 -0.15 -11.66 6.65
N SER A 105 0.60 -10.60 6.35
CA SER A 105 2.00 -10.66 5.91
C SER A 105 2.95 -10.97 7.08
N SER A 106 2.54 -10.66 8.31
CA SER A 106 3.31 -10.98 9.52
C SER A 106 3.09 -12.43 9.97
N ARG A 107 4.18 -13.18 10.11
CA ARG A 107 4.18 -14.55 10.66
C ARG A 107 3.61 -14.60 12.08
N SER A 108 3.98 -13.66 12.95
CA SER A 108 3.52 -13.63 14.33
C SER A 108 2.02 -13.34 14.41
N LEU A 109 1.53 -12.40 13.61
CA LEU A 109 0.09 -12.11 13.52
C LEU A 109 -0.68 -13.33 12.98
N ARG A 110 -0.18 -13.99 11.94
CA ARG A 110 -0.78 -15.22 11.40
C ARG A 110 -0.94 -16.28 12.48
N GLN A 111 0.07 -16.50 13.32
CA GLN A 111 0.01 -17.45 14.42
C GLN A 111 -1.05 -17.06 15.46
N VAL A 112 -1.17 -15.78 15.80
CA VAL A 112 -2.20 -15.28 16.72
C VAL A 112 -3.61 -15.53 16.14
N LEU A 113 -3.86 -15.12 14.89
CA LEU A 113 -5.16 -15.31 14.23
C LEU A 113 -5.57 -16.78 14.16
N ASN A 114 -4.65 -17.65 13.72
CA ASN A 114 -4.90 -19.10 13.69
C ASN A 114 -5.20 -19.67 15.09
N SER A 115 -4.47 -19.22 16.12
CA SER A 115 -4.68 -19.71 17.49
C SER A 115 -6.04 -19.32 18.09
N LEU A 116 -6.72 -18.34 17.51
CA LEU A 116 -8.03 -17.83 17.95
C LEU A 116 -9.17 -18.21 16.99
N GLY A 117 -8.91 -19.14 16.06
CA GLY A 117 -9.91 -19.64 15.12
C GLY A 117 -10.43 -18.59 14.15
N VAL A 118 -9.59 -17.61 13.77
CA VAL A 118 -9.90 -16.68 12.69
C VAL A 118 -9.70 -17.39 11.36
N GLU A 119 -10.72 -17.35 10.50
CA GLU A 119 -10.63 -17.84 9.13
C GLU A 119 -9.79 -16.87 8.29
N LEU A 120 -8.78 -17.39 7.59
CA LEU A 120 -7.86 -16.58 6.79
C LEU A 120 -8.14 -16.76 5.31
N LEU A 121 -8.64 -15.69 4.68
CA LEU A 121 -8.77 -15.63 3.22
C LEU A 121 -7.42 -15.36 2.54
N PRO A 122 -7.22 -15.77 1.27
CA PRO A 122 -6.01 -15.46 0.52
C PRO A 122 -5.71 -13.97 0.47
N ASN A 123 -4.43 -13.61 0.54
CA ASN A 123 -3.99 -12.22 0.39
C ASN A 123 -3.71 -11.91 -1.08
N ASN A 124 -4.66 -11.23 -1.72
CA ASN A 124 -4.57 -10.79 -3.12
C ASN A 124 -4.09 -9.32 -3.27
N ASN A 125 -3.47 -8.73 -2.24
CA ASN A 125 -2.75 -7.45 -2.36
C ASN A 125 -1.42 -7.59 -3.10
N PHE A 126 -1.02 -8.81 -3.45
CA PHE A 126 0.17 -9.12 -4.24
C PHE A 126 -0.21 -9.67 -5.61
N LEU A 127 0.63 -9.40 -6.62
CA LEU A 127 0.47 -9.99 -7.96
C LEU A 127 0.79 -11.49 -8.00
N THR A 128 1.50 -12.00 -6.99
CA THR A 128 1.96 -13.38 -6.90
C THR A 128 1.49 -13.99 -5.60
N THR A 129 0.74 -15.09 -5.67
CA THR A 129 0.32 -15.81 -4.46
C THR A 129 1.48 -16.61 -3.87
N PRO A 130 1.43 -16.99 -2.58
CA PRO A 130 2.42 -17.88 -1.98
C PRO A 130 2.60 -19.19 -2.76
N GLU A 131 1.51 -19.79 -3.25
CA GLU A 131 1.53 -21.04 -4.01
C GLU A 131 2.24 -20.86 -5.36
N GLN A 132 1.97 -19.76 -6.06
CA GLN A 132 2.65 -19.41 -7.30
C GLN A 132 4.16 -19.22 -7.08
N PHE A 133 4.53 -18.52 -6.00
CA PHE A 133 5.94 -18.33 -5.65
C PHE A 133 6.63 -19.65 -5.31
N THR A 134 6.01 -20.51 -4.49
CA THR A 134 6.54 -21.85 -4.16
C THR A 134 6.70 -22.72 -5.40
N SER A 135 5.71 -22.70 -6.30
CA SER A 135 5.78 -23.45 -7.56
C SER A 135 6.93 -22.96 -8.43
N TRP A 136 7.10 -21.64 -8.59
CA TRP A 136 8.22 -21.07 -9.33
C TRP A 136 9.56 -21.46 -8.68
N ALA A 137 9.71 -21.22 -7.37
CA ALA A 137 10.97 -21.44 -6.66
C ALA A 137 11.43 -22.91 -6.68
N SER A 138 10.50 -23.88 -6.68
CA SER A 138 10.85 -25.31 -6.72
C SER A 138 11.57 -25.75 -8.00
N GLY A 139 11.45 -24.98 -9.09
CA GLY A 139 12.14 -25.22 -10.35
C GLY A 139 13.59 -24.74 -10.41
N TYR A 140 14.08 -24.02 -9.39
CA TYR A 140 15.40 -23.37 -9.43
C TYR A 140 16.31 -23.82 -8.27
N LYS A 141 17.60 -24.03 -8.59
CA LYS A 141 18.63 -24.31 -7.57
C LYS A 141 19.07 -23.08 -6.78
N SER A 142 18.92 -21.90 -7.37
CA SER A 142 19.26 -20.60 -6.77
C SER A 142 18.20 -19.58 -7.19
N LEU A 143 17.77 -18.74 -6.25
CA LEU A 143 16.73 -17.74 -6.46
C LEU A 143 17.39 -16.38 -6.72
N THR A 144 17.15 -15.81 -7.89
CA THR A 144 17.56 -14.45 -8.24
C THR A 144 16.33 -13.61 -8.61
N MET A 145 16.38 -12.31 -8.31
CA MET A 145 15.31 -11.39 -8.67
C MET A 145 15.10 -11.37 -10.19
N GLU A 146 16.18 -11.37 -10.97
CA GLU A 146 16.11 -11.36 -12.44
C GLU A 146 15.27 -12.51 -13.01
N TYR A 147 15.48 -13.76 -12.56
CA TYR A 147 14.67 -14.89 -13.05
C TYR A 147 13.23 -14.84 -12.58
N PHE A 148 12.98 -14.31 -11.38
CA PHE A 148 11.63 -14.09 -10.90
C PHE A 148 10.92 -13.02 -11.74
N TYR A 149 11.60 -11.92 -12.04
CA TYR A 149 11.09 -10.81 -12.83
C TYR A 149 10.73 -11.24 -14.26
N ARG A 150 11.62 -11.96 -14.95
CA ARG A 150 11.33 -12.51 -16.28
C ARG A 150 10.11 -13.43 -16.26
N TRP A 151 9.99 -14.27 -15.23
CA TRP A 151 8.83 -15.15 -15.05
C TRP A 151 7.55 -14.35 -14.81
N GLN A 152 7.59 -13.31 -13.97
CA GLN A 152 6.47 -12.40 -13.73
C GLN A 152 6.00 -11.71 -15.00
N ARG A 153 6.94 -11.13 -15.76
CA ARG A 153 6.64 -10.41 -16.99
C ARG A 153 5.98 -11.30 -18.04
N LYS A 154 6.45 -12.53 -18.20
CA LYS A 154 5.78 -13.53 -19.07
C LYS A 154 4.40 -13.91 -18.56
N ARG A 155 4.28 -14.25 -17.27
CA ARG A 155 3.03 -14.71 -16.66
C ARG A 155 1.93 -13.64 -16.70
N LEU A 156 2.31 -12.39 -16.51
CA LEU A 156 1.40 -11.24 -16.45
C LEU A 156 1.28 -10.52 -17.80
N ASN A 157 2.05 -10.93 -18.81
CA ASN A 157 2.12 -10.29 -20.12
C ASN A 157 2.44 -8.79 -20.07
N ILE A 158 3.38 -8.38 -19.21
CA ILE A 158 3.75 -6.98 -19.03
C ILE A 158 4.97 -6.66 -19.89
N LEU A 159 4.90 -5.60 -20.71
CA LEU A 159 5.95 -5.16 -21.64
C LEU A 159 6.45 -6.28 -22.58
N MET A 160 5.59 -7.24 -22.92
CA MET A 160 5.92 -8.40 -23.75
C MET A 160 5.50 -8.18 -25.21
N ASP A 161 6.36 -8.58 -26.15
CA ASP A 161 6.04 -8.80 -27.55
C ASP A 161 6.06 -10.31 -27.81
N HIS A 162 4.88 -10.93 -27.80
CA HIS A 162 4.70 -12.38 -27.74
C HIS A 162 5.52 -13.00 -26.59
N ASP A 163 6.51 -13.85 -26.90
CA ASP A 163 7.37 -14.52 -25.90
C ASP A 163 8.66 -13.74 -25.57
N GLN A 164 8.87 -12.59 -26.20
CA GLN A 164 10.08 -11.75 -26.06
C GLN A 164 9.76 -10.45 -25.30
N PRO A 165 10.71 -9.88 -24.56
CA PRO A 165 10.50 -8.57 -23.96
C PRO A 165 10.49 -7.50 -25.06
N VAL A 166 9.62 -6.49 -24.92
CA VAL A 166 9.68 -5.25 -25.71
C VAL A 166 11.09 -4.68 -25.65
N GLY A 167 11.62 -4.24 -26.80
CA GLY A 167 13.00 -3.74 -26.92
C GLY A 167 14.08 -4.83 -26.94
N GLY A 168 13.71 -6.11 -26.86
CA GLY A 168 14.63 -7.26 -26.99
C GLY A 168 15.54 -7.51 -25.78
N GLN A 169 15.41 -6.71 -24.71
CA GLN A 169 16.17 -6.86 -23.47
C GLN A 169 15.22 -6.99 -22.28
N TRP A 170 15.59 -7.82 -21.31
CA TRP A 170 14.78 -8.05 -20.11
C TRP A 170 14.94 -6.97 -19.05
N ASN A 171 16.05 -6.23 -19.07
CA ASN A 171 16.43 -5.29 -18.03
C ASN A 171 17.28 -4.17 -18.65
N LEU A 172 16.93 -2.92 -18.34
CA LEU A 172 17.59 -1.70 -18.83
C LEU A 172 18.24 -0.91 -17.69
N ASP A 173 18.53 -1.54 -16.54
CA ASP A 173 19.15 -0.92 -15.34
C ASP A 173 20.47 -0.21 -15.64
N HIS A 174 21.22 -0.69 -16.64
CA HIS A 174 22.47 -0.07 -17.05
C HIS A 174 22.28 1.35 -17.63
N ASP A 175 21.09 1.65 -18.16
CA ASP A 175 20.73 2.95 -18.73
C ASP A 175 20.21 3.94 -17.66
N ASN A 176 19.96 3.46 -16.42
CA ASN A 176 19.29 4.20 -15.35
C ASN A 176 20.24 4.90 -14.36
N ARG A 177 21.44 5.28 -14.83
CA ARG A 177 22.55 5.70 -13.95
C ARG A 177 23.10 7.09 -14.26
N LEU A 178 22.30 7.99 -14.84
CA LEU A 178 22.78 9.36 -15.10
C LEU A 178 22.99 10.11 -13.78
N PRO A 179 24.09 10.88 -13.65
CA PRO A 179 24.29 11.73 -12.49
C PRO A 179 23.24 12.86 -12.46
N PRO A 180 22.99 13.47 -11.28
CA PRO A 180 22.19 14.68 -11.19
C PRO A 180 22.66 15.75 -12.20
N PRO A 181 21.76 16.38 -12.97
CA PRO A 181 22.15 17.38 -13.95
C PRO A 181 22.84 18.56 -13.27
N ARG A 182 24.01 18.96 -13.78
CA ARG A 182 24.74 20.13 -13.27
C ARG A 182 24.44 21.34 -14.16
N PRO A 183 23.89 22.44 -13.61
CA PRO A 183 23.63 23.63 -14.42
C PRO A 183 24.95 24.19 -14.96
N LYS A 184 24.97 24.54 -16.25
CA LYS A 184 26.09 25.30 -16.83
C LYS A 184 26.08 26.72 -16.29
N LYS A 185 27.24 27.40 -16.30
CA LYS A 185 27.35 28.80 -15.84
C LYS A 185 26.31 29.68 -16.54
N GLY A 186 25.42 30.30 -15.76
CA GLY A 186 24.36 31.17 -16.25
C GLY A 186 23.05 30.47 -16.64
N GLN A 187 22.93 29.16 -16.44
CA GLN A 187 21.67 28.42 -16.60
C GLN A 187 20.98 28.23 -15.25
N ALA A 188 19.64 28.19 -15.28
CA ALA A 188 18.85 27.79 -14.12
C ALA A 188 19.18 26.34 -13.71
N PRO A 189 19.01 25.99 -12.41
CA PRO A 189 19.12 24.61 -11.96
C PRO A 189 18.11 23.71 -12.67
N HIS A 190 18.36 22.40 -12.62
CA HIS A 190 17.41 21.43 -13.12
C HIS A 190 16.10 21.53 -12.32
N LEU A 191 14.98 21.51 -13.03
CA LEU A 191 13.66 21.55 -12.41
C LEU A 191 13.19 20.12 -12.16
N TRP A 192 13.26 19.70 -10.91
CA TRP A 192 12.68 18.44 -10.47
C TRP A 192 11.16 18.54 -10.34
N PRO A 193 10.41 17.44 -10.50
CA PRO A 193 8.99 17.42 -10.20
C PRO A 193 8.72 17.82 -8.75
N GLU A 194 7.87 18.82 -8.55
CA GLU A 194 7.43 19.23 -7.22
C GLU A 194 6.49 18.18 -6.63
N PRO A 195 6.71 17.71 -5.38
CA PRO A 195 5.85 16.73 -4.77
C PRO A 195 4.43 17.26 -4.61
N LEU A 196 3.43 16.43 -4.93
CA LEU A 196 2.04 16.74 -4.66
C LEU A 196 1.83 16.94 -3.15
N ARG A 197 0.98 17.92 -2.80
CA ARG A 197 0.58 18.21 -1.42
C ARG A 197 -0.91 17.97 -1.26
N PHE A 198 -1.28 17.44 -0.10
CA PHE A 198 -2.64 17.08 0.24
C PHE A 198 -3.13 17.95 1.39
N GLU A 199 -4.28 18.58 1.21
CA GLU A 199 -4.95 19.31 2.28
C GLU A 199 -5.50 18.32 3.31
N SER A 200 -5.35 18.67 4.59
CA SER A 200 -5.93 17.89 5.68
C SER A 200 -7.41 18.18 5.85
N ASP A 201 -8.16 17.15 6.21
CA ASP A 201 -9.57 17.26 6.57
C ASP A 201 -9.79 17.12 8.09
N GLN A 202 -11.06 17.01 8.50
CA GLN A 202 -11.43 16.89 9.90
C GLN A 202 -10.93 15.59 10.55
N ILE A 203 -10.86 14.48 9.80
CA ILE A 203 -10.35 13.20 10.30
C ILE A 203 -8.84 13.32 10.52
N ASP A 204 -8.13 13.92 9.57
CA ASP A 204 -6.71 14.20 9.71
C ASP A 204 -6.43 15.07 10.94
N ASP A 205 -7.20 16.14 11.17
CA ASP A 205 -7.01 17.01 12.32
C ASP A 205 -7.19 16.24 13.65
N GLN A 206 -8.23 15.41 13.76
CA GLN A 206 -8.47 14.57 14.94
C GLN A 206 -7.32 13.59 15.19
N VAL A 207 -6.81 12.95 14.14
CA VAL A 207 -5.68 12.01 14.26
C VAL A 207 -4.39 12.76 14.62
N ARG A 208 -4.20 13.97 14.11
CA ARG A 208 -3.06 14.82 14.45
C ARG A 208 -3.05 15.18 15.94
N ASP A 209 -4.19 15.52 16.51
CA ASP A 209 -4.33 15.81 17.94
C ASP A 209 -4.01 14.57 18.80
N ARG A 210 -4.50 13.40 18.38
CA ARG A 210 -4.22 12.10 19.03
C ARG A 210 -2.74 11.72 19.02
N LEU A 211 -1.91 12.27 18.12
CA LEU A 211 -0.47 11.98 18.13
C LEU A 211 0.21 12.37 19.44
N SER A 212 -0.34 13.35 20.17
CA SER A 212 0.18 13.79 21.48
C SER A 212 0.12 12.69 22.55
N GLU A 213 -0.69 11.65 22.35
CA GLU A 213 -0.79 10.48 23.22
C GLU A 213 0.43 9.56 23.09
N PHE A 214 1.24 9.70 22.03
CA PHE A 214 2.33 8.80 21.68
C PHE A 214 3.68 9.51 21.66
N HIS A 215 4.73 8.81 22.08
CA HIS A 215 6.09 9.28 21.89
C HIS A 215 6.52 9.05 20.42
N THR A 216 6.64 10.15 19.66
CA THR A 216 7.02 10.14 18.24
C THR A 216 8.30 10.96 17.99
N TRP A 217 8.95 10.70 16.86
CA TRP A 217 10.12 11.45 16.38
C TRP A 217 9.89 12.01 14.97
N GLY A 218 10.77 12.92 14.53
CA GLY A 218 10.74 13.49 13.19
C GLY A 218 9.72 14.60 13.01
N GLU A 219 9.54 15.03 11.76
CA GLU A 219 8.65 16.14 11.42
C GLU A 219 7.18 15.76 11.61
N PRO A 220 6.31 16.72 12.01
CA PRO A 220 4.88 16.50 12.08
C PRO A 220 4.26 16.28 10.68
N PRO A 221 3.02 15.78 10.62
CA PRO A 221 2.23 15.74 9.39
C PRO A 221 2.14 17.13 8.75
N ASN A 222 2.49 17.22 7.47
CA ASN A 222 2.61 18.48 6.73
C ASN A 222 1.98 18.40 5.32
N GLY A 223 1.05 17.47 5.11
CA GLY A 223 0.38 17.27 3.82
C GLY A 223 1.23 16.55 2.75
N THR A 224 2.37 15.93 3.12
CA THR A 224 3.18 15.15 2.17
C THR A 224 2.50 13.87 1.68
N TRP A 225 1.72 13.22 2.55
CA TRP A 225 1.11 11.92 2.26
C TRP A 225 -0.41 12.05 2.25
N ALA A 226 -1.05 11.56 1.19
CA ALA A 226 -2.51 11.40 1.18
C ALA A 226 -2.94 10.39 2.24
N THR A 227 -4.15 10.52 2.74
CA THR A 227 -4.72 9.59 3.75
C THR A 227 -5.97 8.88 3.23
N THR A 228 -6.35 9.13 1.98
CA THR A 228 -7.51 8.52 1.30
C THR A 228 -7.10 7.80 0.03
N ARG A 229 -7.94 6.85 -0.43
CA ARG A 229 -7.73 6.18 -1.73
C ARG A 229 -7.73 7.17 -2.89
N THR A 230 -8.63 8.15 -2.85
CA THR A 230 -8.68 9.23 -3.87
C THR A 230 -7.37 10.01 -3.93
N GLY A 231 -6.80 10.39 -2.78
CA GLY A 231 -5.50 11.08 -2.76
C GLY A 231 -4.34 10.20 -3.22
N ALA A 232 -4.36 8.90 -2.90
CA ALA A 232 -3.37 7.95 -3.40
C ALA A 232 -3.42 7.80 -4.94
N LEU A 233 -4.62 7.75 -5.52
CA LEU A 233 -4.82 7.75 -6.97
C LEU A 233 -4.34 9.07 -7.61
N ALA A 234 -4.56 10.21 -6.94
CA ALA A 234 -4.02 11.49 -7.39
C ALA A 234 -2.47 11.50 -7.38
N GLN A 235 -1.82 10.88 -6.39
CA GLN A 235 -0.36 10.72 -6.41
C GLN A 235 0.10 9.85 -7.58
N LEU A 236 -0.59 8.74 -7.86
CA LEU A 236 -0.28 7.86 -9.01
C LEU A 236 -0.41 8.63 -10.34
N ALA A 237 -1.48 9.39 -10.52
CA ALA A 237 -1.66 10.24 -11.69
C ALA A 237 -0.56 11.31 -11.79
N HIS A 238 -0.21 11.95 -10.67
CA HIS A 238 0.87 12.93 -10.62
C HIS A 238 2.23 12.32 -11.01
N PHE A 239 2.55 11.13 -10.50
CA PHE A 239 3.79 10.42 -10.84
C PHE A 239 3.86 10.09 -12.33
N THR A 240 2.81 9.48 -12.87
CA THR A 240 2.77 9.06 -14.28
C THR A 240 2.84 10.26 -15.24
N GLU A 241 2.26 11.40 -14.87
CA GLU A 241 2.33 12.62 -15.68
C GLU A 241 3.68 13.35 -15.60
N ASN A 242 4.26 13.47 -14.41
CA ASN A 242 5.34 14.43 -14.16
C ASN A 242 6.72 13.79 -13.98
N SER A 243 6.79 12.53 -13.54
CA SER A 243 8.05 11.93 -13.09
C SER A 243 8.43 10.66 -13.87
N LEU A 244 7.44 9.88 -14.33
CA LEU A 244 7.67 8.58 -14.97
C LEU A 244 8.62 8.67 -16.18
N THR A 245 8.52 9.70 -17.02
CA THR A 245 9.42 9.90 -18.16
C THR A 245 10.90 9.88 -17.77
N ASN A 246 11.25 10.48 -16.63
CA ASN A 246 12.61 10.63 -16.15
C ASN A 246 12.93 9.72 -14.96
N PHE A 247 12.08 8.73 -14.67
CA PHE A 247 12.26 7.79 -13.55
C PHE A 247 13.57 7.03 -13.70
N GLY A 248 13.74 6.29 -14.81
CA GLY A 248 14.90 5.45 -15.04
C GLY A 248 16.21 6.25 -15.09
N PRO A 249 16.38 7.23 -15.98
CA PRO A 249 17.64 7.95 -16.14
C PRO A 249 18.23 8.53 -14.86
N PHE A 250 17.40 8.95 -13.90
CA PHE A 250 17.82 9.56 -12.63
C PHE A 250 17.51 8.71 -11.39
N GLU A 251 17.31 7.40 -11.56
CA GLU A 251 16.92 6.50 -10.47
C GLU A 251 17.93 6.48 -9.32
N ASP A 252 19.22 6.53 -9.65
CA ASP A 252 20.34 6.59 -8.69
C ASP A 252 20.79 8.02 -8.33
N ALA A 253 20.12 9.05 -8.86
CA ALA A 253 20.55 10.43 -8.69
C ALA A 253 20.27 10.93 -7.25
N MET A 254 21.28 11.48 -6.59
CA MET A 254 21.16 12.12 -5.26
C MET A 254 21.52 13.61 -5.31
N PRO A 255 20.63 14.47 -5.84
CA PRO A 255 20.80 15.93 -5.81
C PRO A 255 20.61 16.49 -4.39
N THR A 256 21.05 17.73 -4.15
CA THR A 256 20.89 18.41 -2.84
C THR A 256 19.66 19.31 -2.78
N ASP A 257 19.01 19.59 -3.90
CA ASP A 257 17.90 20.53 -4.05
C ASP A 257 16.51 19.86 -4.13
N THR A 258 16.46 18.53 -4.14
CA THR A 258 15.22 17.75 -3.97
C THR A 258 15.49 16.49 -3.16
N TRP A 259 14.49 16.02 -2.43
CA TRP A 259 14.51 14.74 -1.72
C TRP A 259 13.74 13.64 -2.47
N THR A 260 12.96 13.98 -3.50
CA THR A 260 12.08 13.05 -4.22
C THR A 260 12.60 12.67 -5.59
N VAL A 261 13.37 13.55 -6.25
CA VAL A 261 13.83 13.34 -7.62
C VAL A 261 12.62 12.99 -8.52
N ASN A 262 12.69 11.92 -9.31
CA ASN A 262 11.59 11.41 -10.14
C ASN A 262 10.89 10.20 -9.51
N HIS A 263 11.09 9.92 -8.22
CA HIS A 263 10.45 8.78 -7.58
C HIS A 263 8.94 8.96 -7.42
N SER A 264 8.22 7.82 -7.41
CA SER A 264 6.76 7.80 -7.42
C SER A 264 6.09 8.22 -6.11
N LEU A 265 6.79 8.04 -4.99
CA LEU A 265 6.26 8.25 -3.64
C LEU A 265 5.02 7.39 -3.34
N LEU A 266 4.88 6.24 -4.02
CA LEU A 266 3.70 5.37 -3.90
C LEU A 266 3.80 4.28 -2.83
N SER A 267 5.01 4.04 -2.30
CA SER A 267 5.25 2.91 -1.40
C SER A 267 4.39 2.93 -0.13
N PRO A 268 4.06 4.07 0.51
CA PRO A 268 3.17 4.05 1.67
C PRO A 268 1.78 3.54 1.31
N TYR A 269 1.21 3.99 0.18
CA TYR A 269 -0.14 3.63 -0.27
C TYR A 269 -0.25 2.15 -0.67
N LEU A 270 0.76 1.63 -1.37
CA LEU A 270 0.86 0.20 -1.69
C LEU A 270 0.89 -0.66 -0.41
N ASN A 271 1.68 -0.24 0.57
CA ASN A 271 1.90 -1.00 1.80
C ASN A 271 0.70 -1.01 2.76
N VAL A 272 -0.22 -0.05 2.64
CA VAL A 272 -1.46 -0.05 3.43
C VAL A 272 -2.67 -0.57 2.65
N GLY A 273 -2.55 -0.81 1.35
CA GLY A 273 -3.64 -1.29 0.51
C GLY A 273 -4.53 -0.21 -0.10
N LEU A 274 -4.15 1.07 0.02
CA LEU A 274 -4.84 2.17 -0.67
C LEU A 274 -4.63 2.10 -2.19
N LEU A 275 -3.50 1.56 -2.64
CA LEU A 275 -3.25 1.20 -4.03
C LEU A 275 -2.89 -0.28 -4.15
N HIS A 276 -3.33 -0.91 -5.24
CA HIS A 276 -2.92 -2.25 -5.64
C HIS A 276 -1.74 -2.16 -6.63
N PRO A 277 -0.74 -3.06 -6.56
CA PRO A 277 0.36 -3.07 -7.53
C PRO A 277 -0.10 -3.22 -8.99
N GLY A 278 -1.18 -3.95 -9.23
CA GLY A 278 -1.74 -4.15 -10.58
C GLY A 278 -2.28 -2.86 -11.19
N GLU A 279 -3.01 -2.03 -10.42
CA GLU A 279 -3.48 -0.73 -10.92
C GLU A 279 -2.33 0.27 -11.14
N VAL A 280 -1.28 0.20 -10.32
CA VAL A 280 -0.08 1.03 -10.48
C VAL A 280 0.68 0.67 -11.76
N VAL A 281 0.91 -0.63 -11.99
CA VAL A 281 1.55 -1.11 -13.23
C VAL A 281 0.71 -0.75 -14.44
N GLN A 282 -0.61 -1.00 -14.39
CA GLN A 282 -1.50 -0.70 -15.52
C GLN A 282 -1.47 0.80 -15.85
N ALA A 283 -1.59 1.69 -14.86
CA ALA A 283 -1.56 3.13 -15.10
C ALA A 283 -0.23 3.61 -15.72
N ALA A 284 0.90 3.02 -15.33
CA ALA A 284 2.19 3.34 -15.92
C ALA A 284 2.30 2.84 -17.37
N ILE A 285 1.80 1.63 -17.66
CA ILE A 285 1.75 1.07 -19.03
C ILE A 285 0.83 1.90 -19.92
N ASP A 286 -0.37 2.25 -19.45
CA ASP A 286 -1.33 3.08 -20.19
C ASP A 286 -0.71 4.45 -20.56
N LYS A 287 0.09 5.03 -19.65
CA LYS A 287 0.82 6.27 -19.93
C LYS A 287 1.97 6.05 -20.91
N TYR A 288 2.71 4.95 -20.80
CA TYR A 288 3.78 4.58 -21.74
C TYR A 288 3.26 4.39 -23.17
N GLU A 289 2.10 3.74 -23.34
CA GLU A 289 1.46 3.50 -24.64
C GLU A 289 0.99 4.79 -25.34
N GLN A 290 0.76 5.87 -24.59
CA GLN A 290 0.50 7.20 -25.15
C GLN A 290 1.76 7.84 -25.77
N GLY A 291 2.94 7.26 -25.55
CA GLY A 291 4.23 7.72 -26.06
C GLY A 291 4.92 8.74 -25.17
N GLY A 292 6.17 9.05 -25.49
CA GLY A 292 6.98 10.05 -24.78
C GLY A 292 7.72 9.55 -23.54
N ILE A 293 7.46 8.32 -23.08
CA ILE A 293 8.21 7.69 -21.99
C ILE A 293 9.27 6.73 -22.57
N PRO A 294 10.56 6.87 -22.19
CA PRO A 294 11.59 5.92 -22.56
C PRO A 294 11.31 4.51 -22.03
N LEU A 295 11.68 3.49 -22.81
CA LEU A 295 11.51 2.10 -22.38
C LEU A 295 12.25 1.80 -21.06
N SER A 296 13.44 2.37 -20.85
CA SER A 296 14.22 2.19 -19.61
C SER A 296 13.53 2.74 -18.37
N SER A 297 12.75 3.82 -18.52
CA SER A 297 11.98 4.40 -17.42
C SER A 297 10.76 3.54 -17.06
N ILE A 298 9.97 3.10 -18.05
CA ILE A 298 8.81 2.26 -17.78
C ILE A 298 9.22 0.86 -17.30
N GLU A 299 10.28 0.27 -17.89
CA GLU A 299 10.78 -1.04 -17.47
C GLU A 299 11.41 -0.99 -16.09
N GLY A 300 12.21 0.04 -15.78
CA GLY A 300 12.79 0.19 -14.44
C GLY A 300 11.74 0.43 -13.35
N PHE A 301 10.62 1.09 -13.68
CA PHE A 301 9.52 1.31 -12.73
C PHE A 301 8.69 0.04 -12.45
N VAL A 302 8.51 -0.82 -13.46
CA VAL A 302 7.66 -2.03 -13.45
C VAL A 302 8.40 -3.23 -12.85
#